data_AF-A0A1A2PSV9-F1
#
_entry.id   AF-A0A1A2PSV9-F1
#
_cell.length_a   1.000
_cell.length_b   1.000
_cell.length_c   1.000
_cell.angle_alpha   90.00
_cell.angle_beta   90.00
_cell.angle_gamma   90.00
#
_symmetry.space_group_name_H-M   'P 1'
#
loop_
_entity.id
_entity.type
_entity.pdbx_description
1 polymer ?
#
loop_
_entity_poly.entity_id
_entity_poly.type
_entity_poly.pdbx_seq_one_letter_code
_entity_poly.pdbx_strand_id
1 'polypeptide(L)'
;MLPALVAVLVAATLGSGCAKQVGGGAVKSSSTPSPAAAPAVNLALLDPGNYPRKPRPPLGTVPDEATGRRVEAQRMADNVVGPWQVDPALISPTNSEIAPTTAFADPAKLSALVRGDSIAAISATHHFLAGFVSGRATTPPPSGQPSTNDKPKILDNAVLRFPSPQEAGDAAAAMAAADAATVRPGNVWATRLPVPRHSDTKAYVAALSGGFEASSFTARGPYVLFQFAGTKDSAAATADLFAATLDLQVPLVDHFQPTPADQLASLPADPTGLLARTVPATEPNVNQAAVYPPHASLHFRSNPVATQEVYDDAGITHVAADRTSVFEAVDPTGAQRAAAGLARIDVPFLNYRPAPGINGLPSARCYDRGPDTTTLGEVRFLCIASADHYAFRATAAQEADAHQLVAAQYLMLTAP
;
A
#
# COMPACT_ATOMS: atom_id res chain seq x y z
N MET A 1 59.27 53.66 -22.43
CA MET A 1 59.44 54.59 -21.30
C MET A 1 59.56 53.73 -20.03
N LEU A 2 60.62 53.88 -19.24
CA LEU A 2 60.70 53.43 -17.84
C LEU A 2 59.99 54.46 -16.93
N PRO A 3 59.82 54.26 -15.60
CA PRO A 3 60.27 53.18 -14.71
C PRO A 3 59.06 52.33 -14.20
N ALA A 4 59.02 51.60 -13.07
CA ALA A 4 59.90 51.43 -11.91
C ALA A 4 59.73 50.05 -11.22
N LEU A 5 60.56 49.78 -10.19
CA LEU A 5 60.35 48.76 -9.16
C LEU A 5 59.75 49.39 -7.90
N VAL A 6 58.95 48.63 -7.14
CA VAL A 6 58.81 48.79 -5.69
C VAL A 6 58.81 47.39 -5.07
N ALA A 7 59.74 47.15 -4.13
CA ALA A 7 59.76 45.94 -3.31
C ALA A 7 59.16 46.25 -1.94
N VAL A 8 58.27 45.39 -1.43
CA VAL A 8 57.70 45.49 -0.09
C VAL A 8 57.96 44.20 0.67
N LEU A 9 58.73 44.31 1.76
CA LEU A 9 58.88 43.25 2.76
C LEU A 9 57.55 43.12 3.54
N VAL A 10 57.04 41.90 3.69
CA VAL A 10 55.96 41.61 4.63
C VAL A 10 56.48 40.61 5.67
N ALA A 11 56.41 40.99 6.94
CA ALA A 11 56.93 40.20 8.05
C ALA A 11 56.04 38.99 8.35
N ALA A 12 56.65 37.83 8.59
CA ALA A 12 55.94 36.63 9.01
C ALA A 12 55.59 36.69 10.51
N THR A 13 54.29 36.78 10.83
CA THR A 13 53.78 36.61 12.19
C THR A 13 53.42 35.15 12.45
N LEU A 14 54.17 34.49 13.33
CA LEU A 14 53.93 33.11 13.75
C LEU A 14 52.73 33.04 14.71
N GLY A 15 51.52 32.91 14.16
CA GLY A 15 50.31 32.62 14.94
C GLY A 15 50.25 31.15 15.35
N SER A 16 50.35 30.86 16.64
CA SER A 16 50.22 29.52 17.23
C SER A 16 48.76 29.02 17.25
N GLY A 17 48.23 28.70 16.08
CA GLY A 17 46.92 28.08 15.94
C GLY A 17 46.91 26.63 16.41
N CYS A 18 46.35 26.36 17.60
CA CYS A 18 46.08 25.00 18.06
C CYS A 18 44.95 24.35 17.24
N ALA A 19 45.27 23.88 16.04
CA ALA A 19 44.38 23.03 15.26
C ALA A 19 44.21 21.67 15.98
N LYS A 20 43.06 21.45 16.61
CA LYS A 20 42.64 20.09 17.01
C LYS A 20 42.40 19.27 15.75
N GLN A 21 43.42 18.56 15.30
CA GLN A 21 43.32 17.59 14.23
C GLN A 21 42.40 16.45 14.68
N VAL A 22 41.13 16.52 14.28
CA VAL A 22 40.20 15.38 14.39
C VAL A 22 40.78 14.29 13.50
N GLY A 23 41.31 13.24 14.12
CA GLY A 23 41.87 12.08 13.43
C GLY A 23 40.78 11.28 12.73
N GLY A 24 40.33 11.75 11.57
CA GLY A 24 39.44 11.02 10.67
C GLY A 24 40.18 9.84 10.05
N GLY A 25 40.31 8.74 10.81
CA GLY A 25 40.84 7.49 10.30
C GLY A 25 39.89 6.89 9.27
N ALA A 26 40.29 6.87 8.01
CA ALA A 26 39.53 6.21 6.96
C ALA A 26 39.52 4.68 7.20
N VAL A 27 38.40 4.17 7.73
CA VAL A 27 38.22 2.72 7.95
C VAL A 27 37.97 2.03 6.61
N LYS A 28 39.03 1.47 6.02
CA LYS A 28 38.87 0.51 4.92
C LYS A 28 38.35 -0.81 5.48
N SER A 29 37.41 -1.44 4.78
CA SER A 29 36.96 -2.80 5.10
C SER A 29 38.14 -3.77 4.99
N SER A 30 38.49 -4.45 6.08
CA SER A 30 39.59 -5.42 6.12
C SER A 30 39.13 -6.77 5.58
N SER A 31 39.19 -6.92 4.25
CA SER A 31 38.85 -8.18 3.59
C SER A 31 39.96 -9.23 3.71
N THR A 32 39.84 -10.11 4.70
CA THR A 32 40.41 -11.47 4.61
C THR A 32 39.23 -12.44 4.62
N PRO A 33 38.85 -13.03 3.48
CA PRO A 33 37.63 -13.83 3.40
C PRO A 33 37.83 -15.18 4.10
N SER A 34 37.18 -15.35 5.25
CA SER A 34 36.84 -16.67 5.78
C SER A 34 35.62 -17.20 5.00
N PRO A 35 35.65 -18.40 4.38
CA PRO A 35 34.58 -18.86 3.49
C PRO A 35 33.20 -19.13 4.12
N ALA A 36 33.02 -18.91 5.43
CA ALA A 36 31.89 -19.42 6.20
C ALA A 36 31.08 -18.36 6.97
N ALA A 37 31.36 -17.07 6.82
CA ALA A 37 30.61 -16.00 7.46
C ALA A 37 30.13 -14.98 6.42
N ALA A 38 28.83 -14.67 6.42
CA ALA A 38 28.32 -13.49 5.72
C ALA A 38 29.00 -12.25 6.32
N PRO A 39 29.42 -11.26 5.50
CA PRO A 39 30.04 -10.05 6.03
C PRO A 39 29.09 -9.34 7.01
N ALA A 40 29.61 -9.00 8.19
CA ALA A 40 28.82 -8.35 9.24
C ALA A 40 28.46 -6.91 8.85
N VAL A 41 27.31 -6.44 9.34
CA VAL A 41 26.85 -5.05 9.15
C VAL A 41 27.80 -4.10 9.89
N ASN A 42 28.24 -3.04 9.23
CA ASN A 42 29.09 -2.01 9.81
C ASN A 42 28.30 -0.71 10.00
N LEU A 43 27.77 -0.53 11.22
CA LEU A 43 26.94 0.63 11.59
C LEU A 43 27.62 1.98 11.36
N ALA A 44 28.96 2.05 11.43
CA ALA A 44 29.72 3.27 11.21
C ALA A 44 29.83 3.69 9.74
N LEU A 45 29.43 2.82 8.80
CA LEU A 45 29.39 3.09 7.36
C LEU A 45 27.97 3.33 6.83
N LEU A 46 26.94 3.17 7.68
CA LEU A 46 25.55 3.45 7.31
C LEU A 46 25.31 4.96 7.27
N ASP A 47 24.98 5.47 6.09
CA ASP A 47 24.47 6.84 5.91
C ASP A 47 22.94 6.83 5.80
N PRO A 48 22.19 7.28 6.82
CA PRO A 48 20.75 7.47 6.76
C PRO A 48 20.35 8.87 6.26
N GLY A 49 21.31 9.73 5.90
CA GLY A 49 21.07 11.13 5.54
C GLY A 49 20.30 11.88 6.64
N ASN A 50 19.18 12.47 6.24
CA ASN A 50 18.27 13.23 7.10
C ASN A 50 17.17 12.37 7.76
N TYR A 51 17.08 11.07 7.46
CA TYR A 51 16.05 10.21 8.03
C TYR A 51 16.33 9.82 9.50
N PRO A 52 15.29 9.48 10.29
CA PRO A 52 15.46 9.06 11.68
C PRO A 52 16.35 7.83 11.83
N ARG A 53 17.11 7.79 12.93
CA ARG A 53 18.07 6.71 13.26
C ARG A 53 17.69 5.91 14.50
N LYS A 54 16.54 6.22 15.09
CA LYS A 54 15.98 5.64 16.31
C LYS A 54 14.46 5.56 16.14
N PRO A 55 13.80 4.56 16.74
CA PRO A 55 12.35 4.52 16.85
C PRO A 55 11.78 5.83 17.38
N ARG A 56 10.56 6.16 16.92
CA ARG A 56 9.71 7.14 17.58
C ARG A 56 9.35 6.62 18.98
N PRO A 57 9.05 7.49 19.96
CA PRO A 57 8.31 7.07 21.16
C PRO A 57 6.99 6.38 20.77
N PRO A 58 6.36 5.60 21.68
CA PRO A 58 5.05 5.02 21.44
C PRO A 58 4.05 6.09 20.97
N LEU A 59 3.34 5.83 19.86
CA LEU A 59 2.52 6.85 19.19
C LEU A 59 1.24 7.22 19.97
N GLY A 60 0.86 6.42 20.97
CA GLY A 60 -0.32 6.68 21.81
C GLY A 60 -1.63 6.47 21.06
N THR A 61 -2.64 7.27 21.40
CA THR A 61 -3.92 7.32 20.68
C THR A 61 -3.82 8.24 19.46
N VAL A 62 -4.74 8.07 18.50
CA VAL A 62 -4.95 9.04 17.43
C VAL A 62 -5.22 10.45 17.98
N PRO A 63 -4.83 11.53 17.28
CA PRO A 63 -4.98 12.91 17.77
C PRO A 63 -6.43 13.42 17.74
N ASP A 64 -7.27 12.86 16.86
CA ASP A 64 -8.64 13.31 16.61
C ASP A 64 -9.52 12.19 16.00
N GLU A 65 -10.83 12.44 15.95
CA GLU A 65 -11.80 11.51 15.35
C GLU A 65 -11.56 11.28 13.85
N ALA A 66 -11.10 12.29 13.10
CA ALA A 66 -10.82 12.17 11.68
C ALA A 66 -9.69 11.17 11.39
N THR A 67 -8.65 11.20 12.21
CA THR A 67 -7.57 10.21 12.21
C THR A 67 -8.07 8.85 12.72
N GLY A 68 -8.97 8.83 13.70
CA GLY A 68 -9.68 7.63 14.13
C GLY A 68 -10.44 6.94 13.01
N ARG A 69 -11.23 7.68 12.21
CA ARG A 69 -11.91 7.19 11.00
C ARG A 69 -10.93 6.59 9.99
N ARG A 70 -9.76 7.20 9.80
CA ARG A 70 -8.69 6.64 8.96
C ARG A 70 -8.15 5.32 9.50
N VAL A 71 -7.81 5.24 10.78
CA VAL A 71 -7.30 4.00 11.40
C VAL A 71 -8.37 2.90 11.37
N GLU A 72 -9.64 3.23 11.58
CA GLU A 72 -10.75 2.28 11.44
C GLU A 72 -10.89 1.77 10.00
N ALA A 73 -10.81 2.66 9.00
CA ALA A 73 -10.82 2.29 7.58
C ALA A 73 -9.63 1.40 7.19
N GLN A 74 -8.45 1.65 7.77
CA GLN A 74 -7.27 0.79 7.59
C GLN A 74 -7.45 -0.58 8.26
N ARG A 75 -8.04 -0.65 9.46
CA ARG A 75 -8.37 -1.92 10.15
C ARG A 75 -9.40 -2.75 9.39
N MET A 76 -10.36 -2.11 8.72
CA MET A 76 -11.37 -2.80 7.92
C MET A 76 -10.77 -3.59 6.74
N ALA A 77 -9.56 -3.25 6.28
CA ALA A 77 -8.90 -3.94 5.16
C ALA A 77 -8.79 -5.46 5.37
N ASP A 78 -8.50 -5.93 6.59
CA ASP A 78 -8.39 -7.36 6.91
C ASP A 78 -9.73 -8.11 6.86
N ASN A 79 -10.83 -7.37 6.68
CA ASN A 79 -12.18 -7.88 6.60
C ASN A 79 -12.83 -7.58 5.23
N VAL A 80 -12.01 -7.27 4.21
CA VAL A 80 -12.45 -7.12 2.81
C VAL A 80 -11.91 -8.25 1.95
N VAL A 81 -12.79 -8.92 1.20
CA VAL A 81 -12.37 -9.95 0.25
C VAL A 81 -11.66 -9.30 -0.93
N GLY A 82 -10.43 -9.74 -1.19
CA GLY A 82 -9.67 -9.36 -2.37
C GLY A 82 -10.23 -10.04 -3.63
N PRO A 83 -10.37 -9.36 -4.78
CA PRO A 83 -10.93 -9.95 -5.99
C PRO A 83 -10.24 -11.23 -6.48
N TRP A 84 -8.94 -11.38 -6.21
CA TRP A 84 -8.16 -12.59 -6.54
C TRP A 84 -8.60 -13.85 -5.76
N GLN A 85 -9.34 -13.67 -4.65
CA GLN A 85 -9.95 -14.76 -3.88
C GLN A 85 -11.28 -15.22 -4.51
N VAL A 86 -11.90 -14.38 -5.34
CA VAL A 86 -13.16 -14.66 -6.06
C VAL A 86 -12.89 -15.27 -7.43
N ASP A 87 -11.94 -14.71 -8.18
CA ASP A 87 -11.43 -15.25 -9.44
C ASP A 87 -9.91 -15.06 -9.48
N PRO A 88 -9.10 -16.15 -9.56
CA PRO A 88 -7.64 -16.07 -9.51
C PRO A 88 -7.01 -15.34 -10.71
N ALA A 89 -7.78 -15.01 -11.76
CA ALA A 89 -7.30 -14.14 -12.83
C ALA A 89 -7.30 -12.65 -12.45
N LEU A 90 -8.06 -12.23 -11.44
CA LEU A 90 -8.20 -10.83 -10.98
C LEU A 90 -7.02 -10.39 -10.11
N ILE A 91 -5.80 -10.48 -10.63
CA ILE A 91 -4.57 -10.15 -9.92
C ILE A 91 -3.99 -8.78 -10.27
N SER A 92 -4.34 -8.17 -11.40
CA SER A 92 -3.79 -6.86 -11.78
C SER A 92 -4.43 -5.75 -10.96
N PRO A 93 -3.65 -4.80 -10.40
CA PRO A 93 -4.24 -3.58 -9.86
C PRO A 93 -5.01 -2.83 -10.96
N THR A 94 -6.14 -2.22 -10.60
CA THR A 94 -6.90 -1.34 -11.48
C THR A 94 -6.12 -0.06 -11.73
N ASN A 95 -5.90 0.28 -13.00
CA ASN A 95 -5.30 1.55 -13.41
C ASN A 95 -6.34 2.68 -13.43
N SER A 96 -6.87 3.00 -12.25
CA SER A 96 -7.57 4.26 -11.94
C SER A 96 -8.69 4.72 -12.90
N GLU A 97 -9.64 3.85 -13.25
CA GLU A 97 -10.87 4.27 -13.94
C GLU A 97 -12.20 3.96 -13.22
N ILE A 98 -12.28 2.99 -12.27
CA ILE A 98 -13.55 2.62 -11.63
C ILE A 98 -13.50 2.52 -10.09
N ALA A 99 -12.50 1.85 -9.49
CA ALA A 99 -12.16 2.07 -8.08
C ALA A 99 -10.65 1.89 -7.77
N PRO A 100 -10.06 2.72 -6.90
CA PRO A 100 -8.73 2.47 -6.34
C PRO A 100 -8.82 1.44 -5.19
N THR A 101 -7.80 0.60 -5.00
CA THR A 101 -7.68 -0.18 -3.75
C THR A 101 -7.19 0.75 -2.64
N THR A 102 -8.05 1.05 -1.65
CA THR A 102 -7.78 2.08 -0.64
C THR A 102 -8.71 2.01 0.58
N ALA A 103 -8.24 2.58 1.70
CA ALA A 103 -9.07 3.03 2.80
C ALA A 103 -9.84 4.33 2.44
N PHE A 104 -11.06 4.47 2.97
CA PHE A 104 -11.92 5.65 2.91
C PHE A 104 -12.28 6.12 4.31
N ALA A 105 -11.79 7.30 4.70
CA ALA A 105 -12.14 7.98 5.96
C ALA A 105 -13.11 9.15 5.79
N ASP A 106 -13.43 9.49 4.53
CA ASP A 106 -14.17 10.68 4.11
C ASP A 106 -15.20 10.26 3.04
N PRO A 107 -16.51 10.50 3.23
CA PRO A 107 -17.53 10.10 2.27
C PRO A 107 -17.37 10.82 0.91
N ALA A 108 -16.74 12.00 0.86
CA ALA A 108 -16.50 12.71 -0.40
C ALA A 108 -15.57 11.94 -1.36
N LYS A 109 -14.81 10.96 -0.85
CA LYS A 109 -13.95 10.09 -1.67
C LYS A 109 -14.69 8.91 -2.31
N LEU A 110 -15.92 8.62 -1.88
CA LEU A 110 -16.72 7.50 -2.39
C LEU A 110 -17.30 7.75 -3.80
N SER A 111 -17.19 8.96 -4.34
CA SER A 111 -17.42 9.23 -5.77
C SER A 111 -16.41 8.48 -6.65
N ALA A 112 -15.27 8.03 -6.10
CA ALA A 112 -14.31 7.16 -6.77
C ALA A 112 -14.74 5.68 -6.84
N LEU A 113 -15.98 5.32 -6.47
CA LEU A 113 -16.55 3.96 -6.59
C LEU A 113 -17.61 3.84 -7.70
N VAL A 114 -18.12 4.97 -8.20
CA VAL A 114 -19.31 5.01 -9.06
C VAL A 114 -19.26 6.15 -10.06
N ARG A 115 -20.20 6.16 -10.99
CA ARG A 115 -20.38 7.29 -11.91
C ARG A 115 -21.11 8.45 -11.22
N GLY A 116 -20.35 9.44 -10.77
CA GLY A 116 -20.86 10.70 -10.21
C GLY A 116 -20.95 10.72 -8.68
N ASP A 117 -21.50 11.81 -8.12
CA ASP A 117 -21.36 12.13 -6.70
C ASP A 117 -22.48 11.58 -5.79
N SER A 118 -23.43 10.84 -6.34
CA SER A 118 -24.64 10.38 -5.62
C SER A 118 -24.30 9.55 -4.38
N ILE A 119 -23.40 8.56 -4.52
CA ILE A 119 -22.98 7.69 -3.42
C ILE A 119 -22.25 8.48 -2.33
N ALA A 120 -21.45 9.49 -2.68
CA ALA A 120 -20.76 10.35 -1.71
C ALA A 120 -21.77 11.17 -0.89
N ALA A 121 -22.74 11.81 -1.56
CA ALA A 121 -23.80 12.59 -0.91
C ALA A 121 -24.73 11.73 -0.03
N ILE A 122 -25.10 10.53 -0.50
CA ILE A 122 -25.90 9.56 0.26
C ILE A 122 -25.12 9.08 1.49
N SER A 123 -23.84 8.73 1.32
CA SER A 123 -22.97 8.29 2.42
C SER A 123 -22.81 9.38 3.50
N ALA A 124 -22.64 10.64 3.09
CA ALA A 124 -22.59 11.76 4.02
C ALA A 124 -23.93 11.96 4.77
N THR A 125 -25.06 11.85 4.06
CA THR A 125 -26.42 11.94 4.64
C THR A 125 -26.68 10.88 5.70
N HIS A 126 -26.18 9.67 5.48
CA HIS A 126 -26.31 8.52 6.39
C HIS A 126 -25.15 8.39 7.39
N HIS A 127 -24.36 9.45 7.58
CA HIS A 127 -23.32 9.50 8.62
C HIS A 127 -22.20 8.45 8.47
N PHE A 128 -21.79 8.15 7.22
CA PHE A 128 -20.66 7.26 6.91
C PHE A 128 -19.44 7.52 7.81
N LEU A 129 -18.87 6.44 8.35
CA LEU A 129 -17.79 6.48 9.33
C LEU A 129 -16.43 6.17 8.69
N ALA A 130 -16.35 5.03 8.00
CA ALA A 130 -15.12 4.46 7.48
C ALA A 130 -15.45 3.40 6.42
N GLY A 131 -14.50 3.06 5.56
CA GLY A 131 -14.66 1.95 4.63
C GLY A 131 -13.34 1.52 4.00
N PHE A 132 -13.33 0.36 3.37
CA PHE A 132 -12.19 -0.11 2.59
C PHE A 132 -12.68 -0.75 1.29
N VAL A 133 -11.93 -0.57 0.21
CA VAL A 133 -12.20 -1.15 -1.10
C VAL A 133 -10.96 -1.88 -1.63
N SER A 134 -11.19 -3.03 -2.27
CA SER A 134 -10.19 -3.67 -3.12
C SER A 134 -10.73 -3.84 -4.53
N GLY A 135 -10.02 -3.23 -5.48
CA GLY A 135 -10.30 -3.26 -6.91
C GLY A 135 -9.16 -3.92 -7.68
N ARG A 136 -9.49 -4.90 -8.51
CA ARG A 136 -8.54 -5.56 -9.42
C ARG A 136 -9.20 -5.96 -10.74
N ALA A 137 -8.36 -6.08 -11.76
CA ALA A 137 -8.74 -6.55 -13.08
C ALA A 137 -7.93 -7.79 -13.47
N THR A 138 -8.38 -8.47 -14.51
CA THR A 138 -7.56 -9.44 -15.24
C THR A 138 -6.33 -8.74 -15.82
N THR A 139 -5.17 -9.39 -15.78
CA THR A 139 -3.92 -8.85 -16.34
C THR A 139 -4.11 -8.36 -17.78
N PRO A 140 -3.81 -7.09 -18.09
CA PRO A 140 -3.89 -6.57 -19.46
C PRO A 140 -2.79 -7.19 -20.34
N PRO A 141 -2.97 -7.23 -21.67
CA PRO A 141 -1.90 -7.63 -22.57
C PRO A 141 -0.68 -6.69 -22.46
N PRO A 142 0.53 -7.15 -22.82
CA PRO A 142 1.69 -6.29 -22.95
C PRO A 142 1.44 -5.13 -23.93
N SER A 143 1.95 -3.94 -23.59
CA SER A 143 1.78 -2.73 -24.42
C SER A 143 2.16 -2.96 -25.89
N GLY A 144 1.24 -2.64 -26.80
CA GLY A 144 1.42 -2.82 -28.25
C GLY A 144 1.10 -4.24 -28.77
N GLN A 145 0.69 -5.17 -27.91
CA GLN A 145 0.17 -6.48 -28.34
C GLN A 145 -1.37 -6.50 -28.31
N PRO A 146 -2.03 -7.30 -29.17
CA PRO A 146 -3.46 -7.60 -29.04
C PRO A 146 -3.76 -8.24 -27.68
N SER A 147 -5.00 -8.13 -27.20
CA SER A 147 -5.40 -8.89 -26.02
C SER A 147 -5.27 -10.39 -26.29
N THR A 148 -4.49 -11.09 -25.47
CA THR A 148 -4.52 -12.55 -25.37
C THR A 148 -5.64 -13.04 -24.44
N ASN A 149 -6.31 -12.10 -23.76
CA ASN A 149 -7.43 -12.35 -22.88
C ASN A 149 -8.69 -11.76 -23.51
N ASP A 150 -9.45 -12.59 -24.22
CA ASP A 150 -10.64 -12.17 -24.97
C ASP A 150 -11.81 -11.73 -24.05
N LYS A 151 -11.72 -12.06 -22.76
CA LYS A 151 -12.75 -11.88 -21.74
C LYS A 151 -12.18 -11.14 -20.52
N PRO A 152 -11.74 -9.87 -20.68
CA PRO A 152 -11.24 -9.10 -19.56
C PRO A 152 -12.35 -8.91 -18.51
N LYS A 153 -11.97 -9.00 -17.24
CA LYS A 153 -12.86 -8.77 -16.11
C LYS A 153 -12.26 -7.70 -15.18
N ILE A 154 -13.14 -6.98 -14.50
CA ILE A 154 -12.82 -6.09 -13.39
C ILE A 154 -13.83 -6.36 -12.27
N LEU A 155 -13.36 -6.34 -11.02
CA LEU A 155 -14.18 -6.46 -9.83
C LEU A 155 -13.61 -5.52 -8.77
N ASP A 156 -14.47 -4.63 -8.28
CA ASP A 156 -14.23 -3.82 -7.11
C ASP A 156 -15.17 -4.32 -6.01
N ASN A 157 -14.65 -4.54 -4.81
CA ASN A 157 -15.41 -4.96 -3.63
C ASN A 157 -15.09 -4.02 -2.47
N ALA A 158 -16.11 -3.38 -1.92
CA ALA A 158 -15.99 -2.40 -0.86
C ALA A 158 -16.92 -2.72 0.32
N VAL A 159 -16.40 -2.51 1.53
CA VAL A 159 -17.17 -2.56 2.77
C VAL A 159 -17.24 -1.14 3.33
N LEU A 160 -18.44 -0.58 3.39
CA LEU A 160 -18.70 0.79 3.85
C LEU A 160 -19.43 0.73 5.20
N ARG A 161 -18.89 1.37 6.23
CA ARG A 161 -19.41 1.33 7.61
C ARG A 161 -20.22 2.57 7.94
N PHE A 162 -21.39 2.33 8.52
CA PHE A 162 -22.35 3.31 9.01
C PHE A 162 -22.54 3.17 10.54
N PRO A 163 -23.21 4.12 11.22
CA PRO A 163 -23.35 4.06 12.68
C PRO A 163 -24.26 2.93 13.19
N SER A 164 -25.21 2.47 12.37
CA SER A 164 -26.20 1.45 12.75
C SER A 164 -26.64 0.60 11.55
N PRO A 165 -27.28 -0.57 11.80
CA PRO A 165 -27.88 -1.35 10.73
C PRO A 165 -29.02 -0.65 9.99
N GLN A 166 -29.71 0.30 10.64
CA GLN A 166 -30.73 1.11 9.98
C GLN A 166 -30.10 2.08 8.98
N GLU A 167 -29.08 2.84 9.39
CA GLU A 167 -28.37 3.77 8.50
C GLU A 167 -27.71 3.03 7.32
N ALA A 168 -27.14 1.85 7.55
CA ALA A 168 -26.62 1.00 6.47
C ALA A 168 -27.73 0.51 5.51
N GLY A 169 -28.89 0.10 6.04
CA GLY A 169 -30.03 -0.34 5.25
C GLY A 169 -30.62 0.77 4.37
N ASP A 170 -30.81 1.95 4.94
CA ASP A 170 -31.33 3.14 4.26
C ASP A 170 -30.31 3.66 3.23
N ALA A 171 -29.02 3.72 3.58
CA ALA A 171 -27.95 4.04 2.66
C ALA A 171 -27.90 3.06 1.47
N ALA A 172 -27.85 1.74 1.70
CA ALA A 172 -27.86 0.75 0.62
C ALA A 172 -29.09 0.87 -0.29
N ALA A 173 -30.26 1.21 0.28
CA ALA A 173 -31.47 1.43 -0.49
C ALA A 173 -31.39 2.68 -1.37
N ALA A 174 -30.93 3.82 -0.83
CA ALA A 174 -30.76 5.07 -1.56
C ALA A 174 -29.66 4.95 -2.64
N MET A 175 -28.53 4.32 -2.31
CA MET A 175 -27.42 4.06 -3.24
C MET A 175 -27.87 3.24 -4.45
N ALA A 176 -28.58 2.13 -4.21
CA ALA A 176 -29.11 1.29 -5.28
C ALA A 176 -30.16 2.00 -6.15
N ALA A 177 -30.99 2.88 -5.56
CA ALA A 177 -31.93 3.69 -6.32
C ALA A 177 -31.22 4.75 -7.21
N ALA A 178 -30.13 5.35 -6.71
CA ALA A 178 -29.32 6.31 -7.45
C ALA A 178 -28.55 5.66 -8.60
N ASP A 179 -27.98 4.47 -8.42
CA ASP A 179 -27.31 3.71 -9.49
C ASP A 179 -28.29 3.33 -10.61
N ALA A 180 -29.50 2.87 -10.25
CA ALA A 180 -30.56 2.57 -11.22
C ALA A 180 -31.03 3.80 -12.00
N ALA A 181 -31.01 4.98 -11.37
CA ALA A 181 -31.33 6.26 -12.01
C ALA A 181 -30.16 6.85 -12.82
N THR A 182 -28.97 6.27 -12.77
CA THR A 182 -27.78 6.82 -13.42
C THR A 182 -27.69 6.40 -14.89
N VAL A 183 -27.83 7.39 -15.78
CA VAL A 183 -27.68 7.22 -17.23
C VAL A 183 -26.20 6.99 -17.57
N ARG A 184 -25.92 5.89 -18.26
CA ARG A 184 -24.56 5.46 -18.64
C ARG A 184 -24.25 5.84 -20.11
N PRO A 185 -22.97 5.80 -20.54
CA PRO A 185 -22.57 6.17 -21.90
C PRO A 185 -23.40 5.46 -22.98
N GLY A 186 -23.75 6.20 -24.04
CA GLY A 186 -24.70 5.72 -25.06
C GLY A 186 -26.18 5.88 -24.69
N ASN A 187 -26.49 6.67 -23.64
CA ASN A 187 -27.85 6.86 -23.11
C ASN A 187 -28.49 5.54 -22.63
N VAL A 188 -27.66 4.66 -22.04
CA VAL A 188 -28.06 3.34 -21.56
C VAL A 188 -28.52 3.44 -20.11
N TRP A 189 -29.71 2.91 -19.84
CA TRP A 189 -30.23 2.71 -18.49
C TRP A 189 -29.87 1.31 -18.00
N ALA A 190 -29.54 1.16 -16.72
CA ALA A 190 -29.32 -0.15 -16.13
C ALA A 190 -30.66 -0.85 -15.83
N THR A 191 -30.69 -2.16 -16.00
CA THR A 191 -31.85 -3.01 -15.66
C THR A 191 -31.56 -3.83 -14.40
N ARG A 192 -32.60 -4.29 -13.71
CA ARG A 192 -32.45 -5.06 -12.46
C ARG A 192 -31.71 -6.37 -12.73
N LEU A 193 -30.67 -6.63 -11.95
CA LEU A 193 -29.89 -7.86 -11.98
C LEU A 193 -30.24 -8.72 -10.74
N PRO A 194 -30.80 -9.93 -10.92
CA PRO A 194 -30.91 -10.90 -9.84
C PRO A 194 -29.52 -11.48 -9.51
N VAL A 195 -29.13 -11.49 -8.24
CA VAL A 195 -27.88 -12.11 -7.77
C VAL A 195 -28.20 -13.50 -7.21
N PRO A 196 -27.61 -14.59 -7.74
CA PRO A 196 -27.81 -15.94 -7.20
C PRO A 196 -27.45 -16.01 -5.72
N ARG A 197 -28.22 -16.78 -4.92
CA ARG A 197 -28.06 -16.97 -3.46
C ARG A 197 -28.28 -15.73 -2.56
N HIS A 198 -28.17 -14.51 -3.10
CA HIS A 198 -28.28 -13.25 -2.36
C HIS A 198 -29.47 -12.40 -2.86
N SER A 199 -30.69 -12.81 -2.50
CA SER A 199 -31.94 -12.17 -2.96
C SER A 199 -32.24 -10.82 -2.31
N ASP A 200 -31.60 -10.53 -1.20
CA ASP A 200 -31.57 -9.26 -0.48
C ASP A 200 -30.69 -8.19 -1.18
N THR A 201 -29.73 -8.62 -1.99
CA THR A 201 -28.88 -7.71 -2.79
C THR A 201 -29.68 -6.91 -3.81
N LYS A 202 -29.43 -5.61 -3.87
CA LYS A 202 -29.94 -4.72 -4.92
C LYS A 202 -28.83 -4.50 -5.95
N ALA A 203 -28.96 -5.16 -7.11
CA ALA A 203 -28.01 -5.04 -8.21
C ALA A 203 -28.67 -4.58 -9.51
N TYR A 204 -27.90 -3.86 -10.33
CA TYR A 204 -28.32 -3.36 -11.65
C TYR A 204 -27.19 -3.54 -12.66
N VAL A 205 -27.53 -3.82 -13.91
CA VAL A 205 -26.58 -4.08 -15.01
C VAL A 205 -26.92 -3.25 -16.24
N ALA A 206 -25.90 -2.75 -16.93
CA ALA A 206 -26.00 -2.10 -18.22
C ALA A 206 -25.13 -2.82 -19.26
N ALA A 207 -25.69 -3.02 -20.45
CA ALA A 207 -24.95 -3.47 -21.62
C ALA A 207 -24.41 -2.23 -22.35
N LEU A 208 -23.11 -1.99 -22.25
CA LEU A 208 -22.40 -0.88 -22.89
C LEU A 208 -21.58 -1.40 -24.08
N SER A 209 -21.00 -0.49 -24.87
CA SER A 209 -20.13 -0.86 -26.00
C SER A 209 -18.87 -1.65 -25.57
N GLY A 210 -18.43 -1.48 -24.32
CA GLY A 210 -17.28 -2.19 -23.75
C GLY A 210 -17.58 -3.59 -23.21
N GLY A 211 -18.85 -3.95 -23.00
CA GLY A 211 -19.28 -5.17 -22.31
C GLY A 211 -20.47 -4.91 -21.38
N PHE A 212 -20.60 -5.73 -20.35
CA PHE A 212 -21.57 -5.59 -19.27
C PHE A 212 -20.90 -4.99 -18.05
N GLU A 213 -21.47 -3.90 -17.53
CA GLU A 213 -21.09 -3.27 -16.27
C GLU A 213 -22.26 -3.36 -15.29
N ALA A 214 -21.98 -3.75 -14.06
CA ALA A 214 -22.99 -3.86 -13.01
C ALA A 214 -22.48 -3.28 -11.69
N SER A 215 -23.43 -2.88 -10.84
CA SER A 215 -23.21 -2.49 -9.45
C SER A 215 -24.16 -3.30 -8.54
N SER A 216 -23.72 -3.68 -7.34
CA SER A 216 -24.55 -4.30 -6.32
C SER A 216 -24.38 -3.64 -4.95
N PHE A 217 -25.47 -3.61 -4.19
CA PHE A 217 -25.55 -3.05 -2.84
C PHE A 217 -26.29 -4.03 -1.93
N THR A 218 -25.64 -4.47 -0.86
CA THR A 218 -26.20 -5.39 0.15
C THR A 218 -25.99 -4.78 1.54
N ALA A 219 -27.05 -4.66 2.34
CA ALA A 219 -26.94 -4.21 3.73
C ALA A 219 -26.68 -5.42 4.64
N ARG A 220 -25.61 -5.38 5.45
CA ARG A 220 -25.24 -6.45 6.39
C ARG A 220 -24.82 -5.83 7.71
N GLY A 221 -25.65 -5.95 8.76
CA GLY A 221 -25.40 -5.24 10.01
C GLY A 221 -25.19 -3.74 9.75
N PRO A 222 -24.22 -3.08 10.41
CA PRO A 222 -23.90 -1.66 10.18
C PRO A 222 -23.06 -1.41 8.90
N TYR A 223 -23.03 -2.35 7.95
CA TYR A 223 -22.23 -2.26 6.72
C TYR A 223 -23.10 -2.25 5.46
N VAL A 224 -22.66 -1.48 4.47
CA VAL A 224 -23.07 -1.65 3.07
C VAL A 224 -21.92 -2.35 2.35
N LEU A 225 -22.20 -3.54 1.81
CA LEU A 225 -21.32 -4.24 0.90
C LEU A 225 -21.64 -3.75 -0.50
N PHE A 226 -20.68 -3.06 -1.11
CA PHE A 226 -20.76 -2.58 -2.48
C PHE A 226 -19.85 -3.43 -3.37
N GLN A 227 -20.34 -3.83 -4.54
CA GLN A 227 -19.47 -4.36 -5.58
C GLN A 227 -19.74 -3.66 -6.91
N PHE A 228 -18.69 -3.46 -7.70
CA PHE A 228 -18.77 -3.17 -9.12
C PHE A 228 -18.14 -4.34 -9.89
N ALA A 229 -18.77 -4.77 -10.99
CA ALA A 229 -18.22 -5.80 -11.85
C ALA A 229 -18.38 -5.44 -13.33
N GLY A 230 -17.31 -5.61 -14.09
CA GLY A 230 -17.27 -5.42 -15.55
C GLY A 230 -16.74 -6.67 -16.26
N THR A 231 -17.41 -7.11 -17.34
CA THR A 231 -16.93 -8.21 -18.19
C THR A 231 -17.50 -8.12 -19.62
N LYS A 232 -16.78 -8.68 -20.60
CA LYS A 232 -17.32 -8.88 -21.96
C LYS A 232 -18.21 -10.12 -22.11
N ASP A 233 -18.33 -10.96 -21.08
CA ASP A 233 -19.04 -12.23 -21.14
C ASP A 233 -20.57 -12.07 -21.23
N SER A 234 -21.20 -11.64 -20.13
CA SER A 234 -22.66 -11.51 -20.01
C SER A 234 -23.04 -10.79 -18.72
N ALA A 235 -24.29 -10.33 -18.63
CA ALA A 235 -24.88 -9.89 -17.37
C ALA A 235 -24.95 -11.02 -16.32
N ALA A 236 -25.12 -12.29 -16.72
CA ALA A 236 -25.10 -13.40 -15.78
C ALA A 236 -23.71 -13.55 -15.12
N ALA A 237 -22.64 -13.37 -15.89
CA ALA A 237 -21.27 -13.42 -15.37
C ALA A 237 -20.95 -12.30 -14.36
N THR A 238 -21.57 -11.11 -14.47
CA THR A 238 -21.45 -10.10 -13.39
C THR A 238 -22.22 -10.51 -12.14
N ALA A 239 -23.40 -11.11 -12.28
CA ALA A 239 -24.17 -11.64 -11.16
C ALA A 239 -23.45 -12.79 -10.42
N ASP A 240 -22.76 -13.67 -11.16
CA ASP A 240 -21.97 -14.76 -10.59
C ASP A 240 -20.75 -14.23 -9.81
N LEU A 241 -20.07 -13.19 -10.32
CA LEU A 241 -19.00 -12.51 -9.58
C LEU A 241 -19.51 -11.89 -8.28
N PHE A 242 -20.68 -11.23 -8.30
CA PHE A 242 -21.30 -10.69 -7.08
C PHE A 242 -21.67 -11.80 -6.09
N ALA A 243 -22.29 -12.88 -6.54
CA ALA A 243 -22.67 -14.00 -5.68
C ALA A 243 -21.45 -14.65 -5.03
N ALA A 244 -20.39 -14.91 -5.80
CA ALA A 244 -19.14 -15.48 -5.28
C ALA A 244 -18.39 -14.50 -4.33
N THR A 245 -18.45 -13.19 -4.60
CA THR A 245 -17.90 -12.17 -3.69
C THR A 245 -18.66 -12.15 -2.37
N LEU A 246 -20.00 -12.14 -2.41
CA LEU A 246 -20.85 -12.09 -1.20
C LEU A 246 -20.76 -13.38 -0.38
N ASP A 247 -20.65 -14.55 -1.02
CA ASP A 247 -20.43 -15.83 -0.34
C ASP A 247 -19.17 -15.82 0.56
N LEU A 248 -18.12 -15.07 0.17
CA LEU A 248 -16.89 -14.89 0.95
C LEU A 248 -16.95 -13.67 1.87
N GLN A 249 -17.54 -12.57 1.42
CA GLN A 249 -17.50 -11.27 2.09
C GLN A 249 -18.45 -11.18 3.28
N VAL A 250 -19.63 -11.81 3.20
CA VAL A 250 -20.60 -11.83 4.29
C VAL A 250 -20.03 -12.48 5.57
N PRO A 251 -19.49 -13.72 5.56
CA PRO A 251 -18.93 -14.29 6.78
C PRO A 251 -17.68 -13.54 7.26
N LEU A 252 -16.89 -12.97 6.36
CA LEU A 252 -15.69 -12.20 6.74
C LEU A 252 -16.05 -10.90 7.48
N VAL A 253 -17.02 -10.12 6.99
CA VAL A 253 -17.38 -8.84 7.62
C VAL A 253 -18.09 -9.01 8.97
N ASP A 254 -18.80 -10.12 9.16
CA ASP A 254 -19.45 -10.45 10.44
C ASP A 254 -18.45 -10.67 11.59
N HIS A 255 -17.18 -11.01 11.28
CA HIS A 255 -16.12 -11.17 12.27
C HIS A 255 -15.43 -9.85 12.67
N PHE A 256 -15.57 -8.79 11.86
CA PHE A 256 -14.97 -7.50 12.18
C PHE A 256 -15.50 -6.97 13.52
N GLN A 257 -14.59 -6.48 14.37
CA GLN A 257 -14.94 -5.87 15.66
C GLN A 257 -14.84 -4.34 15.53
N PRO A 258 -15.95 -3.66 15.15
CA PRO A 258 -15.96 -2.22 14.94
C PRO A 258 -15.75 -1.46 16.25
N THR A 259 -14.94 -0.42 16.20
CA THR A 259 -14.84 0.56 17.31
C THR A 259 -16.18 1.29 17.46
N PRO A 260 -16.74 1.48 18.67
CA PRO A 260 -17.94 2.31 18.84
C PRO A 260 -17.78 3.69 18.16
N ALA A 261 -18.83 4.19 17.53
CA ALA A 261 -18.73 5.36 16.64
C ALA A 261 -18.26 6.63 17.38
N ASP A 262 -18.60 6.75 18.66
CA ASP A 262 -18.19 7.78 19.62
C ASP A 262 -16.78 7.58 20.18
N GLN A 263 -16.11 6.47 19.88
CA GLN A 263 -14.79 6.09 20.42
C GLN A 263 -13.69 6.02 19.35
N LEU A 264 -13.95 6.46 18.12
CA LEU A 264 -12.93 6.46 17.05
C LEU A 264 -11.68 7.27 17.43
N ALA A 265 -11.83 8.35 18.20
CA ALA A 265 -10.71 9.17 18.71
C ALA A 265 -9.87 8.47 19.81
N SER A 266 -10.31 7.34 20.37
CA SER A 266 -9.52 6.58 21.35
C SER A 266 -8.71 5.44 20.75
N LEU A 267 -8.75 5.26 19.42
CA LEU A 267 -7.98 4.22 18.73
C LEU A 267 -6.47 4.39 18.96
N PRO A 268 -5.71 3.30 19.20
CA PRO A 268 -4.25 3.36 19.23
C PRO A 268 -3.72 3.66 17.82
N ALA A 269 -2.80 4.61 17.71
CA ALA A 269 -2.15 4.96 16.45
C ALA A 269 -1.13 3.91 15.98
N ASP A 270 -0.59 3.12 16.92
CA ASP A 270 0.27 1.97 16.66
C ASP A 270 0.12 0.92 17.78
N PRO A 271 -0.80 -0.05 17.65
CA PRO A 271 -1.01 -1.10 18.65
C PRO A 271 0.13 -2.13 18.72
N THR A 272 1.03 -2.15 17.74
CA THR A 272 2.11 -3.15 17.63
C THR A 272 3.48 -2.62 18.06
N GLY A 273 3.69 -1.30 17.99
CA GLY A 273 5.00 -0.66 18.11
C GLY A 273 5.83 -0.70 16.82
N LEU A 274 5.35 -1.37 15.76
CA LEU A 274 6.08 -1.52 14.50
C LEU A 274 6.12 -0.22 13.69
N LEU A 275 5.05 0.58 13.73
CA LEU A 275 5.00 1.87 13.03
C LEU A 275 5.93 2.91 13.69
N ALA A 276 6.07 2.87 15.01
CA ALA A 276 7.07 3.64 15.74
C ALA A 276 8.52 3.27 15.32
N ARG A 277 8.76 2.01 14.94
CA ARG A 277 10.03 1.51 14.39
C ARG A 277 10.17 1.65 12.86
N THR A 278 9.15 2.17 12.16
CA THR A 278 9.16 2.36 10.70
C THR A 278 9.53 3.79 10.33
N VAL A 279 10.31 3.99 9.26
CA VAL A 279 10.69 5.33 8.77
C VAL A 279 9.43 6.08 8.32
N PRO A 280 9.12 7.26 8.88
CA PRO A 280 7.89 7.98 8.56
C PRO A 280 7.94 8.69 7.22
N ALA A 281 6.80 8.74 6.53
CA ALA A 281 6.57 9.68 5.44
C ALA A 281 6.31 11.08 6.01
N THR A 282 6.78 12.12 5.33
CA THR A 282 6.48 13.51 5.68
C THR A 282 4.99 13.82 5.53
N GLU A 283 4.39 13.29 4.46
CA GLU A 283 2.98 13.47 4.11
C GLU A 283 2.39 12.08 3.77
N PRO A 284 2.00 11.27 4.77
CA PRO A 284 1.45 9.95 4.53
C PRO A 284 0.07 10.04 3.85
N ASN A 285 -0.12 9.25 2.78
CA ASN A 285 -1.43 9.06 2.17
C ASN A 285 -2.35 8.20 3.06
N VAL A 286 -3.62 8.04 2.67
CA VAL A 286 -4.65 7.35 3.47
C VAL A 286 -4.33 5.87 3.78
N ASN A 287 -3.45 5.23 3.01
CA ASN A 287 -2.98 3.85 3.22
C ASN A 287 -1.58 3.76 3.86
N GLN A 288 -0.98 4.90 4.21
CA GLN A 288 0.28 4.99 4.95
C GLN A 288 0.03 5.35 6.42
N ALA A 289 1.11 5.41 7.20
CA ALA A 289 1.08 5.54 8.65
C ALA A 289 0.18 4.46 9.30
N ALA A 290 0.35 3.22 8.85
CA ALA A 290 -0.52 2.08 9.15
C ALA A 290 0.29 0.81 9.43
N VAL A 291 -0.30 -0.11 10.21
CA VAL A 291 0.16 -1.50 10.32
C VAL A 291 -0.99 -2.42 9.93
N TYR A 292 -0.77 -3.21 8.89
CA TYR A 292 -1.74 -4.16 8.34
C TYR A 292 -1.39 -5.58 8.79
N PRO A 293 -2.37 -6.43 9.14
CA PRO A 293 -2.17 -7.87 9.16
C PRO A 293 -1.83 -8.41 7.76
N PRO A 294 -1.41 -9.69 7.63
CA PRO A 294 -0.86 -10.20 6.38
C PRO A 294 -1.89 -10.15 5.24
N HIS A 295 -3.12 -10.60 5.48
CA HIS A 295 -4.22 -10.61 4.50
C HIS A 295 -4.57 -9.19 4.04
N ALA A 296 -4.84 -8.26 4.96
CA ALA A 296 -5.02 -6.85 4.64
C ALA A 296 -3.91 -6.26 3.75
N SER A 297 -2.64 -6.59 4.03
CA SER A 297 -1.52 -6.04 3.27
C SER A 297 -1.45 -6.55 1.82
N LEU A 298 -2.07 -7.70 1.50
CA LEU A 298 -2.12 -8.26 0.14
C LEU A 298 -2.89 -7.39 -0.84
N HIS A 299 -3.84 -6.58 -0.36
CA HIS A 299 -4.57 -5.62 -1.20
C HIS A 299 -3.61 -4.70 -1.98
N PHE A 300 -2.47 -4.32 -1.38
CA PHE A 300 -1.49 -3.42 -1.99
C PHE A 300 -0.38 -4.12 -2.80
N ARG A 301 -0.43 -5.46 -2.94
CA ARG A 301 0.62 -6.23 -3.62
C ARG A 301 0.39 -6.37 -5.11
N SER A 302 1.47 -6.37 -5.88
CA SER A 302 1.48 -6.61 -7.33
C SER A 302 0.91 -7.97 -7.71
N ASN A 303 1.35 -9.03 -7.02
CA ASN A 303 0.80 -10.37 -7.11
C ASN A 303 0.42 -10.86 -5.70
N PRO A 304 -0.86 -10.77 -5.29
CA PRO A 304 -1.27 -11.12 -3.94
C PRO A 304 -1.19 -12.63 -3.67
N VAL A 305 -1.44 -13.47 -4.67
CA VAL A 305 -1.38 -14.95 -4.54
C VAL A 305 0.05 -15.39 -4.23
N ALA A 306 1.03 -14.98 -5.04
CA ALA A 306 2.43 -15.29 -4.80
C ALA A 306 2.99 -14.62 -3.53
N THR A 307 2.40 -13.50 -3.10
CA THR A 307 2.82 -12.85 -1.84
C THR A 307 2.24 -13.55 -0.61
N GLN A 308 1.03 -14.11 -0.67
CA GLN A 308 0.47 -14.97 0.39
C GLN A 308 1.39 -16.15 0.65
N GLU A 309 1.82 -16.87 -0.39
CA GLU A 309 2.77 -17.99 -0.26
C GLU A 309 4.09 -17.57 0.44
N VAL A 310 4.59 -16.36 0.14
CA VAL A 310 5.78 -15.81 0.81
C VAL A 310 5.50 -15.45 2.26
N TYR A 311 4.33 -14.92 2.58
CA TYR A 311 3.93 -14.59 3.95
C TYR A 311 3.74 -15.84 4.81
N ASP A 312 3.11 -16.88 4.26
CA ASP A 312 2.88 -18.15 4.95
C ASP A 312 4.20 -18.88 5.23
N ASP A 313 5.08 -18.99 4.21
CA ASP A 313 6.39 -19.63 4.36
C ASP A 313 7.29 -18.88 5.37
N ALA A 314 7.29 -17.53 5.31
CA ALA A 314 8.08 -16.70 6.20
C ALA A 314 7.47 -16.49 7.60
N GLY A 315 6.20 -16.85 7.80
CA GLY A 315 5.45 -16.53 9.01
C GLY A 315 5.35 -15.03 9.26
N ILE A 316 4.89 -14.25 8.27
CA ILE A 316 4.65 -12.81 8.44
C ILE A 316 3.43 -12.60 9.34
N THR A 317 3.56 -11.72 10.33
CA THR A 317 2.53 -11.37 11.32
C THR A 317 1.97 -9.97 11.11
N HIS A 318 2.82 -9.00 10.75
CA HIS A 318 2.43 -7.61 10.52
C HIS A 318 3.21 -6.99 9.36
N VAL A 319 2.59 -6.01 8.70
CA VAL A 319 3.19 -5.21 7.64
C VAL A 319 2.95 -3.73 7.93
N ALA A 320 3.98 -3.02 8.37
CA ALA A 320 3.93 -1.55 8.47
C ALA A 320 4.15 -0.91 7.10
N ALA A 321 3.33 0.09 6.78
CA ALA A 321 3.40 0.88 5.56
C ALA A 321 3.48 2.37 5.91
N ASP A 322 4.63 2.98 5.66
CA ASP A 322 4.87 4.42 5.85
C ASP A 322 5.79 4.92 4.71
N ARG A 323 6.93 5.60 4.95
CA ARG A 323 7.92 5.90 3.88
C ARG A 323 8.62 4.65 3.37
N THR A 324 8.81 3.69 4.28
CA THR A 324 9.30 2.33 4.03
C THR A 324 8.18 1.32 4.25
N SER A 325 8.38 0.08 3.80
CA SER A 325 7.53 -1.05 4.19
C SER A 325 8.36 -2.04 5.01
N VAL A 326 7.85 -2.41 6.19
CA VAL A 326 8.48 -3.39 7.10
C VAL A 326 7.53 -4.56 7.27
N PHE A 327 8.04 -5.78 7.08
CA PHE A 327 7.33 -7.04 7.21
C PHE A 327 7.92 -7.76 8.43
N GLU A 328 7.14 -7.88 9.48
CA GLU A 328 7.50 -8.58 10.71
C GLU A 328 7.25 -10.08 10.52
N ALA A 329 8.30 -10.89 10.65
CA ALA A 329 8.24 -12.35 10.64
C ALA A 329 8.29 -12.91 12.06
N VAL A 330 7.88 -14.17 12.26
CA VAL A 330 8.03 -14.86 13.55
C VAL A 330 9.50 -15.07 13.97
N ASP A 331 10.44 -15.10 13.02
CA ASP A 331 11.86 -15.29 13.30
C ASP A 331 12.79 -14.71 12.21
N PRO A 332 14.11 -14.60 12.45
CA PRO A 332 15.07 -14.06 11.47
C PRO A 332 15.24 -14.86 10.18
N THR A 333 14.95 -16.17 10.17
CA THR A 333 14.96 -17.00 8.96
C THR A 333 13.72 -16.72 8.11
N GLY A 334 12.56 -16.51 8.76
CA GLY A 334 11.36 -15.96 8.13
C GLY A 334 11.64 -14.62 7.45
N ALA A 335 12.26 -13.67 8.16
CA ALA A 335 12.65 -12.37 7.62
C ALA A 335 13.55 -12.48 6.37
N GLN A 336 14.55 -13.36 6.39
CA GLN A 336 15.42 -13.59 5.22
C GLN A 336 14.65 -14.19 4.03
N ARG A 337 13.73 -15.15 4.28
CA ARG A 337 12.87 -15.74 3.25
C ARG A 337 11.87 -14.73 2.69
N ALA A 338 11.29 -13.87 3.52
CA ALA A 338 10.46 -12.76 3.10
C ALA A 338 11.24 -11.77 2.21
N ALA A 339 12.43 -11.31 2.63
CA ALA A 339 13.27 -10.43 1.82
C ALA A 339 13.63 -11.05 0.44
N ALA A 340 13.91 -12.35 0.41
CA ALA A 340 14.13 -13.08 -0.84
C ALA A 340 12.85 -13.19 -1.70
N GLY A 341 11.69 -13.46 -1.08
CA GLY A 341 10.39 -13.56 -1.76
C GLY A 341 9.90 -12.24 -2.34
N LEU A 342 10.02 -11.14 -1.59
CA LEU A 342 9.80 -9.77 -2.06
C LEU A 342 10.64 -9.50 -3.31
N ALA A 343 11.93 -9.85 -3.29
CA ALA A 343 12.79 -9.71 -4.46
C ALA A 343 12.37 -10.59 -5.64
N ARG A 344 11.84 -11.81 -5.42
CA ARG A 344 11.31 -12.64 -6.53
C ARG A 344 10.07 -12.04 -7.19
N ILE A 345 9.24 -11.31 -6.44
CA ILE A 345 7.95 -10.79 -6.90
C ILE A 345 8.08 -9.37 -7.46
N ASP A 346 8.70 -8.47 -6.70
CA ASP A 346 8.72 -7.03 -6.99
C ASP A 346 9.70 -6.67 -8.11
N VAL A 347 10.84 -7.39 -8.23
CA VAL A 347 11.87 -7.15 -9.25
C VAL A 347 11.34 -7.36 -10.68
N PRO A 348 10.77 -8.53 -11.04
CA PRO A 348 10.23 -8.73 -12.40
C PRO A 348 9.00 -7.87 -12.67
N PHE A 349 8.16 -7.56 -11.67
CA PHE A 349 6.92 -6.81 -11.86
C PHE A 349 7.13 -5.42 -12.48
N LEU A 350 8.20 -4.70 -12.11
CA LEU A 350 8.55 -3.40 -12.70
C LEU A 350 9.83 -3.43 -13.56
N ASN A 351 10.29 -4.63 -13.96
CA ASN A 351 11.48 -4.87 -14.79
C ASN A 351 12.80 -4.28 -14.22
N TYR A 352 12.95 -4.32 -12.89
CA TYR A 352 14.16 -3.91 -12.20
C TYR A 352 15.37 -4.79 -12.56
N ARG A 353 16.57 -4.19 -12.53
CA ARG A 353 17.87 -4.85 -12.73
C ARG A 353 18.79 -4.59 -11.52
N PRO A 354 19.73 -5.49 -11.18
CA PRO A 354 20.64 -5.26 -10.05
C PRO A 354 21.39 -3.93 -10.16
N ALA A 355 21.47 -3.21 -9.04
CA ALA A 355 22.17 -1.94 -8.87
C ALA A 355 23.25 -2.07 -7.76
N PRO A 356 24.11 -1.06 -7.54
CA PRO A 356 25.06 -1.06 -6.43
C PRO A 356 24.37 -1.29 -5.08
N GLY A 357 25.03 -2.02 -4.17
CA GLY A 357 24.54 -2.25 -2.82
C GLY A 357 24.86 -1.11 -1.86
N ILE A 358 24.28 -1.16 -0.66
CA ILE A 358 24.47 -0.13 0.38
C ILE A 358 25.77 -0.39 1.14
N ASN A 359 26.63 0.63 1.22
CA ASN A 359 27.85 0.57 2.01
C ASN A 359 27.52 0.29 3.49
N GLY A 360 28.26 -0.62 4.12
CA GLY A 360 28.01 -1.05 5.49
C GLY A 360 26.85 -2.04 5.68
N LEU A 361 25.93 -2.22 4.73
CA LEU A 361 24.76 -3.09 4.85
C LEU A 361 24.73 -4.20 3.76
N PRO A 362 25.53 -5.27 3.92
CA PRO A 362 25.63 -6.33 2.90
C PRO A 362 24.38 -7.22 2.75
N SER A 363 23.41 -7.14 3.68
CA SER A 363 22.10 -7.81 3.52
C SER A 363 21.16 -7.07 2.55
N ALA A 364 21.48 -5.82 2.18
CA ALA A 364 20.66 -5.04 1.25
C ALA A 364 20.94 -5.43 -0.21
N ARG A 365 19.84 -5.72 -0.94
CA ARG A 365 19.82 -5.96 -2.37
C ARG A 365 19.09 -4.81 -3.04
N CYS A 366 19.80 -4.06 -3.88
CA CYS A 366 19.28 -2.88 -4.55
C CYS A 366 19.18 -3.09 -6.06
N TYR A 367 18.22 -2.39 -6.66
CA TYR A 367 17.85 -2.53 -8.06
C TYR A 367 17.41 -1.19 -8.67
N ASP A 368 17.69 -1.01 -9.96
CA ASP A 368 17.27 0.12 -10.80
C ASP A 368 16.48 -0.40 -12.00
N ARG A 369 15.32 0.19 -12.29
CA ARG A 369 14.52 -0.12 -13.50
C ARG A 369 14.85 0.79 -14.69
N GLY A 370 15.83 1.68 -14.53
CA GLY A 370 16.33 2.62 -15.52
C GLY A 370 15.65 3.99 -15.43
N PRO A 371 16.14 4.98 -16.19
CA PRO A 371 15.48 6.28 -16.28
C PRO A 371 14.08 6.12 -16.87
N ASP A 372 13.07 6.59 -16.14
CA ASP A 372 11.67 6.54 -16.55
C ASP A 372 11.14 7.96 -16.75
N THR A 373 10.44 8.18 -17.86
CA THR A 373 9.77 9.45 -18.20
C THR A 373 8.25 9.41 -17.95
N THR A 374 7.75 8.33 -17.35
CA THR A 374 6.35 8.14 -16.94
C THR A 374 6.15 8.48 -15.44
N THR A 375 4.92 8.29 -14.95
CA THR A 375 4.54 8.49 -13.54
C THR A 375 5.26 7.58 -12.55
N LEU A 376 5.98 6.54 -13.01
CA LEU A 376 6.69 5.58 -12.16
C LEU A 376 8.12 6.03 -11.77
N GLY A 377 8.49 7.28 -12.05
CA GLY A 377 9.81 7.84 -11.69
C GLY A 377 10.11 7.80 -10.19
N GLU A 378 9.08 7.93 -9.33
CA GLU A 378 9.24 7.88 -7.86
C GLU A 378 9.68 6.51 -7.33
N VAL A 379 9.48 5.44 -8.13
CA VAL A 379 9.84 4.06 -7.77
C VAL A 379 11.00 3.54 -8.62
N ARG A 380 11.84 4.42 -9.19
CA ARG A 380 12.97 4.01 -10.04
C ARG A 380 13.96 3.06 -9.35
N PHE A 381 14.30 3.33 -8.10
CA PHE A 381 15.16 2.47 -7.29
C PHE A 381 14.34 1.69 -6.28
N LEU A 382 14.69 0.42 -6.09
CA LEU A 382 14.14 -0.48 -5.08
C LEU A 382 15.30 -1.10 -4.30
N CYS A 383 15.28 -0.98 -2.98
CA CYS A 383 16.21 -1.68 -2.10
C CYS A 383 15.42 -2.52 -1.10
N ILE A 384 15.84 -3.77 -0.90
CA ILE A 384 15.24 -4.74 0.01
C ILE A 384 16.34 -5.28 0.93
N ALA A 385 16.09 -5.35 2.23
CA ALA A 385 17.01 -5.87 3.23
C ALA A 385 16.27 -6.68 4.31
N SER A 386 17.05 -7.25 5.24
CA SER A 386 16.53 -7.84 6.48
C SER A 386 17.45 -7.52 7.66
N ALA A 387 16.85 -7.46 8.85
CA ALA A 387 17.49 -7.21 10.14
C ALA A 387 16.62 -7.85 11.24
N ASP A 388 17.24 -8.60 12.15
CA ASP A 388 16.53 -9.42 13.15
C ASP A 388 15.36 -10.19 12.52
N HIS A 389 14.16 -10.14 13.09
CA HIS A 389 12.95 -10.78 12.56
C HIS A 389 12.17 -9.92 11.54
N TYR A 390 12.79 -8.89 10.95
CA TYR A 390 12.16 -8.00 9.98
C TYR A 390 12.76 -8.11 8.57
N ALA A 391 11.91 -8.25 7.56
CA ALA A 391 12.24 -7.87 6.19
C ALA A 391 11.77 -6.43 5.94
N PHE A 392 12.45 -5.66 5.11
CA PHE A 392 12.01 -4.30 4.79
C PHE A 392 12.46 -3.84 3.41
N ARG A 393 11.70 -2.91 2.83
CA ARG A 393 12.00 -2.30 1.53
C ARG A 393 11.75 -0.80 1.52
N ALA A 394 12.46 -0.12 0.62
CA ALA A 394 12.23 1.27 0.25
C ALA A 394 12.23 1.41 -1.28
N THR A 395 11.53 2.42 -1.78
CA THR A 395 11.61 2.86 -3.18
C THR A 395 11.82 4.36 -3.26
N ALA A 396 12.62 4.82 -4.23
CA ALA A 396 12.88 6.23 -4.44
C ALA A 396 13.22 6.56 -5.91
N ALA A 397 13.14 7.84 -6.27
CA ALA A 397 13.57 8.35 -7.57
C ALA A 397 15.10 8.39 -7.74
N GLN A 398 15.85 8.40 -6.63
CA GLN A 398 17.30 8.53 -6.59
C GLN A 398 17.94 7.39 -5.79
N GLU A 399 19.07 6.87 -6.28
CA GLU A 399 19.82 5.78 -5.64
C GLU A 399 20.21 6.11 -4.20
N ALA A 400 20.75 7.32 -3.99
CA ALA A 400 21.17 7.80 -2.69
C ALA A 400 20.01 7.86 -1.67
N ASP A 401 18.81 8.27 -2.10
CA ASP A 401 17.62 8.32 -1.23
C ASP A 401 17.16 6.89 -0.86
N ALA A 402 17.14 5.96 -1.82
CA ALA A 402 16.82 4.55 -1.54
C ALA A 402 17.84 3.92 -0.57
N HIS A 403 19.13 4.24 -0.71
CA HIS A 403 20.18 3.78 0.19
C HIS A 403 20.02 4.38 1.60
N GLN A 404 19.76 5.69 1.71
CA GLN A 404 19.55 6.38 2.97
C GLN A 404 18.30 5.89 3.71
N LEU A 405 17.21 5.62 3.00
CA LEU A 405 15.98 5.04 3.57
C LEU A 405 16.21 3.66 4.18
N VAL A 406 16.90 2.76 3.48
CA VAL A 406 17.16 1.39 3.97
C VAL A 406 18.20 1.40 5.09
N ALA A 407 19.21 2.29 5.04
CA ALA A 407 20.14 2.49 6.15
C ALA A 407 19.44 3.04 7.41
N ALA A 408 18.53 4.01 7.26
CA ALA A 408 17.71 4.55 8.34
C ALA A 408 16.79 3.48 8.93
N GLN A 409 16.10 2.72 8.08
CA GLN A 409 15.19 1.66 8.52
C GLN A 409 15.93 0.55 9.27
N TYR A 410 17.13 0.16 8.83
CA TYR A 410 17.97 -0.77 9.58
C TYR A 410 18.26 -0.24 10.99
N LEU A 411 18.74 1.02 11.08
CA LEU A 411 19.07 1.66 12.36
C LEU A 411 17.86 1.78 13.30
N MET A 412 16.65 2.02 12.78
CA MET A 412 15.42 2.06 13.59
C MET A 412 15.02 0.66 14.10
N LEU A 413 15.18 -0.40 13.31
CA LEU A 413 14.79 -1.75 13.72
C LEU A 413 15.76 -2.33 14.76
N THR A 414 17.07 -2.18 14.53
CA THR A 414 18.13 -2.70 15.41
C THR A 414 18.49 -1.76 16.58
N ALA A 415 17.70 -0.72 16.82
CA ALA A 415 17.86 0.12 18.01
C ALA A 415 17.38 -0.64 19.27
N PRO A 416 18.13 -0.55 20.39
CA PRO A 416 17.74 -1.14 21.68
C PRO A 416 16.34 -0.72 22.15
#